data_AF-A0A3M1YM76-F1
#
_entry.id   AF-A0A3M1YM76-F1
#
_cell.length_a   1.000
_cell.length_b   1.000
_cell.length_c   1.000
_cell.angle_alpha   90.00
_cell.angle_beta   90.00
_cell.angle_gamma   90.00
#
_symmetry.space_group_name_H-M   'P 1'
#
loop_
_entity.id
_entity.type
_entity.pdbx_description
1 polymer ?
#
loop_
_entity_poly.entity_id
_entity_poly.type
_entity_poly.pdbx_seq_one_letter_code
_entity_poly.pdbx_strand_id
1 'polypeptide(L)'
;LGTFGAARLILPEPLAYGLALGGIWAMQRERWLWGALLFALAALAKETTLIIAGVYGLQLLYQRNYRTLLAYSGIILIPFGIWQMMLYVNFGTFGIGSGGALATSFEIIPFVGVWRILIEGGWQIFAVMMVILLPFVLVPTLWGLWRGWQDYRNKRWTTNTLLLTAHALVMLFVPFSTYREPLGILRFIVGLQIAVILYAAERRKLRVLRNATIWMVALLFLFPSDFNG
;
A
#
# COMPACT_ATOMS: atom_id res chain seq x y z
N LEU A 1 6.18 10.42 1.12
CA LEU A 1 6.65 11.04 -0.14
C LEU A 1 5.55 11.10 -1.20
N GLY A 2 4.86 9.99 -1.51
CA GLY A 2 3.54 10.08 -2.16
C GLY A 2 2.53 10.91 -1.35
N THR A 3 2.70 10.97 -0.02
CA THR A 3 2.02 11.89 0.90
C THR A 3 2.33 13.39 0.69
N PHE A 4 3.46 13.78 0.10
CA PHE A 4 3.72 15.20 -0.21
C PHE A 4 3.10 15.60 -1.54
N GLY A 5 3.11 14.72 -2.55
CA GLY A 5 2.33 14.90 -3.77
C GLY A 5 0.83 14.94 -3.52
N ALA A 6 0.36 14.08 -2.61
CA ALA A 6 -1.02 14.06 -2.17
C ALA A 6 -1.41 15.25 -1.29
N ALA A 7 -0.53 15.75 -0.43
CA ALA A 7 -0.77 16.98 0.32
C ALA A 7 -0.83 18.21 -0.62
N ARG A 8 -0.04 18.20 -1.69
CA ARG A 8 -0.06 19.22 -2.75
C ARG A 8 -1.32 19.15 -3.62
N LEU A 9 -1.87 17.95 -3.83
CA LEU A 9 -3.09 17.72 -4.60
C LEU A 9 -4.37 17.61 -3.73
N ILE A 10 -4.32 17.90 -2.43
CA ILE A 10 -5.44 17.78 -1.48
C ILE A 10 -6.08 16.37 -1.50
N LEU A 11 -5.25 15.36 -1.68
CA LEU A 11 -5.67 13.97 -1.67
C LEU A 11 -5.69 13.42 -0.23
N PRO A 12 -6.55 12.46 0.10
CA PRO A 12 -6.71 11.94 1.47
C PRO A 12 -5.52 11.09 1.97
N GLU A 13 -4.54 10.82 1.10
CA GLU A 13 -3.42 9.92 1.38
C GLU A 13 -2.43 10.34 2.47
N PRO A 14 -2.04 11.61 2.61
CA PRO A 14 -1.14 12.04 3.67
C PRO A 14 -1.78 11.80 5.03
N LEU A 15 -3.07 12.12 5.14
CA LEU A 15 -3.86 11.85 6.33
C LEU A 15 -4.01 10.34 6.55
N ALA A 16 -4.40 9.57 5.53
CA ALA A 16 -4.60 8.13 5.65
C ALA A 16 -3.33 7.40 6.12
N TYR A 17 -2.18 7.67 5.48
CA TYR A 17 -0.92 7.05 5.88
C TYR A 17 -0.34 7.64 7.18
N GLY A 18 -0.62 8.91 7.50
CA GLY A 18 -0.29 9.50 8.80
C GLY A 18 -1.04 8.83 9.95
N LEU A 19 -2.34 8.61 9.78
CA LEU A 19 -3.18 7.84 10.70
C LEU A 19 -2.70 6.38 10.79
N ALA A 20 -2.38 5.74 9.67
CA ALA A 20 -1.85 4.38 9.68
C ALA A 20 -0.51 4.26 10.42
N LEU A 21 0.40 5.22 10.25
CA LEU A 21 1.66 5.29 11.01
C LEU A 21 1.42 5.54 12.50
N GLY A 22 0.46 6.40 12.84
CA GLY A 22 0.01 6.59 14.23
C GLY A 22 -0.56 5.30 14.82
N GLY A 23 -1.32 4.54 14.04
CA GLY A 23 -1.85 3.23 14.42
C GLY A 23 -0.74 2.21 14.67
N ILE A 24 0.25 2.13 13.78
CA ILE A 24 1.47 1.33 13.93
C ILE A 24 2.18 1.67 15.25
N TRP A 25 2.39 2.96 15.51
CA TRP A 25 3.05 3.44 16.72
C TRP A 25 2.26 3.12 18.00
N ALA A 26 0.94 3.27 17.97
CA ALA A 26 0.07 2.92 19.09
C ALA A 26 0.09 1.41 19.38
N MET A 27 0.07 0.57 18.35
CA MET A 27 0.20 -0.89 18.48
C MET A 27 1.56 -1.30 19.06
N GLN A 28 2.65 -0.62 18.66
CA GLN A 28 3.99 -0.86 19.23
C GLN A 28 4.09 -0.50 20.72
N ARG A 29 3.23 0.40 21.21
CA ARG A 29 3.12 0.76 22.64
C ARG A 29 2.04 -0.04 23.38
N GLU A 30 1.57 -1.14 22.81
CA GLU A 30 0.51 -2.00 23.36
C GLU A 30 -0.84 -1.29 23.58
N ARG A 31 -1.03 -0.09 23.00
CA ARG A 31 -2.27 0.69 23.08
C ARG A 31 -3.21 0.28 21.95
N TRP A 32 -3.65 -0.98 21.98
CA TRP A 32 -4.38 -1.62 20.87
C TRP A 32 -5.69 -0.90 20.49
N LEU A 33 -6.41 -0.32 21.45
CA LEU A 33 -7.63 0.46 21.20
C LEU A 33 -7.36 1.69 20.33
N TRP A 34 -6.35 2.46 20.68
CA TRP A 34 -5.94 3.64 19.91
C TRP A 34 -5.40 3.23 18.54
N GLY A 35 -4.67 2.10 18.47
CA GLY A 35 -4.27 1.49 17.21
C GLY A 35 -5.47 1.19 16.31
N ALA A 36 -6.50 0.51 16.85
CA ALA A 36 -7.71 0.15 16.12
C ALA A 36 -8.46 1.39 15.61
N LEU A 37 -8.64 2.42 16.44
CA LEU A 37 -9.30 3.67 16.04
C LEU A 37 -8.54 4.39 14.93
N LEU A 38 -7.22 4.50 15.05
CA LEU A 38 -6.39 5.15 14.02
C LEU A 38 -6.40 4.37 12.71
N PHE A 39 -6.40 3.03 12.76
CA PHE A 39 -6.56 2.21 11.58
C PHE A 39 -7.95 2.28 10.96
N ALA A 40 -9.02 2.38 11.77
CA ALA A 40 -10.37 2.58 11.27
C ALA A 40 -10.50 3.91 10.50
N LEU A 41 -9.97 5.00 11.07
CA LEU A 41 -9.93 6.30 10.42
C LEU A 41 -9.05 6.27 9.15
N ALA A 42 -7.90 5.59 9.19
CA ALA A 42 -7.05 5.40 8.03
C ALA A 42 -7.77 4.65 6.91
N ALA A 43 -8.50 3.59 7.24
CA ALA A 43 -9.25 2.77 6.29
C ALA A 43 -10.39 3.55 5.62
N LEU A 44 -11.10 4.38 6.39
CA LEU A 44 -12.12 5.30 5.86
C LEU A 44 -11.51 6.36 4.93
N ALA A 45 -10.30 6.84 5.23
CA ALA A 45 -9.61 7.80 4.38
C ALA A 45 -9.03 7.16 3.11
N LYS A 46 -8.49 5.94 3.22
CA LYS A 46 -7.99 5.16 2.07
C LYS A 46 -8.01 3.67 2.36
N GLU A 47 -8.74 2.95 1.53
CA GLU A 47 -8.99 1.51 1.66
C GLU A 47 -7.71 0.67 1.65
N THR A 48 -6.69 1.05 0.87
CA THR A 48 -5.41 0.33 0.82
C THR A 48 -4.69 0.26 2.17
N THR A 49 -5.02 1.14 3.12
CA THR A 49 -4.46 1.08 4.49
C THR A 49 -5.02 -0.10 5.30
N LEU A 50 -6.12 -0.73 4.87
CA LEU A 50 -6.62 -1.98 5.45
C LEU A 50 -5.59 -3.11 5.38
N ILE A 51 -4.66 -3.07 4.41
CA ILE A 51 -3.56 -4.04 4.33
C ILE A 51 -2.67 -3.91 5.59
N ILE A 52 -2.38 -2.68 6.03
CA ILE A 52 -1.60 -2.42 7.24
C ILE A 52 -2.37 -2.93 8.47
N ALA A 53 -3.66 -2.59 8.58
CA ALA A 53 -4.51 -3.06 9.67
C ALA A 53 -4.59 -4.61 9.72
N GLY A 54 -4.76 -5.24 8.56
CA GLY A 54 -4.82 -6.69 8.43
C GLY A 54 -3.55 -7.39 8.92
N VAL A 55 -2.37 -6.82 8.67
CA VAL A 55 -1.09 -7.34 9.18
C VAL A 55 -1.05 -7.36 10.71
N TYR A 56 -1.54 -6.31 11.37
CA TYR A 56 -1.64 -6.28 12.83
C TYR A 56 -2.73 -7.21 13.38
N GLY A 57 -3.84 -7.36 12.65
CA GLY A 57 -4.84 -8.39 12.93
C GLY A 57 -4.25 -9.81 12.87
N LEU A 58 -3.46 -10.12 11.84
CA LEU A 58 -2.74 -11.40 11.71
C LEU A 58 -1.73 -11.61 12.85
N GLN A 59 -1.07 -10.54 13.31
CA GLN A 59 -0.20 -10.61 14.48
C GLN A 59 -0.99 -10.97 15.75
N LEU A 60 -2.15 -10.35 16.00
CA LEU A 60 -3.02 -10.68 17.14
C LEU A 60 -3.55 -12.11 17.06
N LEU A 61 -3.88 -12.58 15.85
CA LEU A 61 -4.27 -13.96 15.59
C LEU A 61 -3.12 -14.93 15.90
N TYR A 62 -1.89 -14.61 15.49
CA TYR A 62 -0.70 -15.41 15.79
C TYR A 62 -0.42 -15.48 17.29
N GLN A 63 -0.69 -14.40 18.02
CA GLN A 63 -0.61 -14.36 19.49
C GLN A 63 -1.79 -15.09 20.18
N ARG A 64 -2.72 -15.68 19.42
CA ARG A 64 -3.95 -16.35 19.91
C ARG A 64 -4.84 -15.46 20.79
N ASN A 65 -4.73 -14.13 20.65
CA ASN A 65 -5.55 -13.21 21.42
C ASN A 65 -6.86 -12.90 20.69
N TYR A 66 -7.76 -13.90 20.66
CA TYR A 66 -9.01 -13.83 19.90
C TYR A 66 -9.95 -12.73 20.38
N ARG A 67 -9.97 -12.43 21.69
CA ARG A 67 -10.82 -11.37 22.25
C ARG A 67 -10.41 -10.00 21.71
N THR A 68 -9.12 -9.68 21.80
CA THR A 68 -8.59 -8.42 21.26
C THR A 68 -8.70 -8.40 19.73
N LEU A 69 -8.49 -9.52 19.04
CA LEU A 69 -8.66 -9.62 17.59
C LEU A 69 -10.10 -9.30 17.14
N LEU A 70 -11.11 -9.85 17.83
CA LEU A 70 -12.51 -9.60 17.51
C LEU A 70 -12.88 -8.13 17.74
N ALA A 71 -12.47 -7.56 18.89
CA ALA A 71 -12.72 -6.15 19.18
C ALA A 71 -11.98 -5.23 18.19
N TYR A 72 -10.70 -5.50 17.90
CA TYR A 72 -9.89 -4.79 16.94
C TYR A 72 -10.51 -4.81 15.53
N SER A 73 -10.87 -6.00 15.06
CA SER A 73 -11.50 -6.19 13.75
C SER A 73 -12.86 -5.50 13.69
N GLY A 74 -13.66 -5.57 14.76
CA GLY A 74 -14.96 -4.89 14.85
C GLY A 74 -14.84 -3.37 14.73
N ILE A 75 -13.90 -2.76 15.46
CA ILE A 75 -13.66 -1.30 15.43
C ILE A 75 -13.28 -0.81 14.02
N ILE A 76 -12.60 -1.65 13.23
CA ILE A 76 -12.13 -1.28 11.89
C ILE A 76 -13.17 -1.60 10.83
N LEU A 77 -13.66 -2.84 10.82
CA LEU A 77 -14.51 -3.36 9.75
C LEU A 77 -15.96 -2.89 9.85
N ILE A 78 -16.49 -2.63 11.04
CA ILE A 78 -17.89 -2.18 11.19
C ILE A 78 -18.06 -0.77 10.60
N PRO A 79 -17.28 0.26 11.00
CA PRO A 79 -17.41 1.59 10.41
C PRO A 79 -17.12 1.59 8.91
N PHE A 80 -16.10 0.84 8.48
CA PHE A 80 -15.76 0.71 7.07
C PHE A 80 -16.89 0.04 6.26
N GLY A 81 -17.47 -1.04 6.77
CA GLY A 81 -18.58 -1.74 6.13
C GLY A 81 -19.85 -0.92 6.06
N ILE A 82 -20.19 -0.17 7.13
CA ILE A 82 -21.31 0.78 7.13
C ILE A 82 -21.09 1.82 6.03
N TRP A 83 -19.89 2.40 5.95
CA TRP A 83 -19.55 3.38 4.93
C TRP A 83 -19.68 2.81 3.51
N GLN A 84 -19.15 1.61 3.26
CA GLN A 84 -19.27 0.94 1.96
C GLN A 84 -20.73 0.66 1.57
N MET A 85 -21.56 0.29 2.54
CA MET A 85 -22.99 0.06 2.31
C MET A 85 -23.70 1.37 1.96
N MET A 86 -23.38 2.46 2.65
CA MET A 86 -23.91 3.79 2.32
C MET A 86 -23.51 4.21 0.90
N LEU A 87 -22.26 3.98 0.50
CA LEU A 87 -21.82 4.24 -0.88
C LEU A 87 -22.62 3.41 -1.90
N TYR A 88 -22.80 2.12 -1.63
CA TYR A 88 -23.57 1.25 -2.52
C TYR A 88 -25.03 1.70 -2.68
N VAL A 89 -25.71 2.07 -1.58
CA VAL A 89 -27.10 2.54 -1.63
C VAL A 89 -27.23 3.86 -2.39
N ASN A 90 -26.26 4.76 -2.29
CA ASN A 90 -26.32 6.08 -2.95
C ASN A 90 -25.84 6.06 -4.40
N PHE A 91 -24.82 5.26 -4.73
CA PHE A 91 -24.14 5.28 -6.04
C PHE A 91 -24.29 3.98 -6.84
N GLY A 92 -24.98 2.97 -6.30
CA GLY A 92 -25.18 1.67 -6.95
C GLY A 92 -23.91 0.82 -7.08
N THR A 93 -22.79 1.29 -6.54
CA THR A 93 -21.47 0.65 -6.65
C THR A 93 -20.73 0.76 -5.33
N PHE A 94 -19.88 -0.22 -5.02
CA PHE A 94 -19.00 -0.15 -3.86
C PHE A 94 -17.85 0.83 -4.13
N GLY A 95 -17.37 1.51 -3.08
CA GLY A 95 -16.18 2.35 -3.16
C GLY A 95 -14.89 1.56 -3.39
N ILE A 96 -14.95 0.23 -3.24
CA ILE A 96 -13.83 -0.69 -3.37
C ILE A 96 -13.56 -1.00 -4.84
N GLY A 97 -12.49 -0.43 -5.40
CA GLY A 97 -12.08 -0.66 -6.78
C GLY A 97 -10.78 0.05 -7.16
N SER A 98 -10.19 -0.31 -8.31
CA SER A 98 -9.05 0.43 -8.86
C SER A 98 -9.55 1.82 -9.29
N GLY A 99 -9.02 2.91 -8.76
CA GLY A 99 -9.56 4.25 -9.04
C GLY A 99 -9.74 4.56 -10.53
N GLY A 100 -10.88 5.18 -10.88
CA GLY A 100 -11.12 5.84 -12.16
C GLY A 100 -12.20 5.21 -13.05
N ALA A 101 -12.70 5.98 -14.02
CA ALA A 101 -13.77 5.60 -14.95
C ALA A 101 -13.41 4.43 -15.91
N LEU A 102 -12.21 3.87 -15.81
CA LEU A 102 -11.69 2.71 -16.56
C LEU A 102 -11.09 1.64 -15.62
N ALA A 103 -11.66 1.54 -14.41
CA ALA A 103 -11.21 0.62 -13.38
C ALA A 103 -11.26 -0.85 -13.86
N THR A 104 -10.11 -1.51 -13.95
CA THR A 104 -10.05 -2.96 -14.12
C THR A 104 -9.96 -3.64 -12.77
N SER A 105 -10.56 -4.83 -12.63
CA SER A 105 -10.42 -5.67 -11.44
C SER A 105 -8.96 -6.03 -11.14
N PHE A 106 -8.67 -6.45 -9.91
CA PHE A 106 -7.37 -7.02 -9.55
C PHE A 106 -7.05 -8.22 -10.45
N GLU A 107 -5.78 -8.29 -10.89
CA GLU A 107 -5.31 -9.36 -11.77
C GLU A 107 -5.05 -10.62 -10.94
N ILE A 108 -5.39 -11.80 -11.47
CA ILE A 108 -5.17 -13.08 -10.79
C ILE A 108 -3.73 -13.57 -10.98
N ILE A 109 -3.09 -13.18 -12.08
CA ILE A 109 -1.75 -13.64 -12.43
C ILE A 109 -0.73 -12.56 -12.04
N PRO A 110 0.33 -12.92 -11.29
CA PRO A 110 1.37 -11.97 -10.88
C PRO A 110 1.95 -11.17 -12.05
N PHE A 111 1.95 -9.84 -11.92
CA PHE A 111 2.48 -8.88 -12.89
C PHE A 111 1.83 -8.91 -14.29
N VAL A 112 0.68 -9.56 -14.49
CA VAL A 112 0.02 -9.52 -15.81
C VAL A 112 -0.39 -8.10 -16.20
N GLY A 113 -0.73 -7.24 -15.24
CA GLY A 113 -0.94 -5.83 -15.52
C GLY A 113 0.27 -5.16 -16.20
N VAL A 114 1.50 -5.58 -15.92
CA VAL A 114 2.70 -5.05 -16.59
C VAL A 114 2.83 -5.60 -18.01
N TRP A 115 2.52 -6.88 -18.23
CA TRP A 115 2.50 -7.49 -19.56
C TRP A 115 1.42 -6.95 -20.47
N ARG A 116 0.27 -6.58 -19.93
CA ARG A 116 -0.78 -5.92 -20.71
C ARG A 116 -0.34 -4.57 -21.26
N ILE A 117 0.60 -3.87 -20.62
CA ILE A 117 1.18 -2.63 -21.19
C ILE A 117 1.91 -2.93 -22.50
N LEU A 118 2.64 -4.04 -22.58
CA LEU A 118 3.33 -4.44 -23.80
C LEU A 118 2.34 -4.83 -24.90
N ILE A 119 1.33 -5.64 -24.56
CA ILE A 119 0.36 -6.18 -25.52
C ILE A 119 -0.58 -5.09 -26.04
N GLU A 120 -1.08 -4.20 -25.17
CA GLU A 120 -2.10 -3.20 -25.52
C GLU A 120 -1.49 -1.83 -25.88
N GLY A 121 -0.33 -1.48 -25.33
CA GLY A 121 0.33 -0.17 -25.53
C GLY A 121 1.51 -0.19 -26.50
N GLY A 122 1.99 -1.38 -26.88
CA GLY A 122 3.17 -1.54 -27.75
C GLY A 122 4.51 -1.29 -27.05
N TRP A 123 5.60 -1.65 -27.74
CA TRP A 123 6.95 -1.68 -27.18
C TRP A 123 7.45 -0.33 -26.66
N GLN A 124 7.10 0.77 -27.33
CA GLN A 124 7.57 2.12 -26.97
C GLN A 124 6.99 2.58 -25.63
N ILE A 125 5.67 2.46 -25.45
CA ILE A 125 4.99 2.80 -24.19
C ILE A 125 5.49 1.89 -23.08
N PHE A 126 5.64 0.60 -23.37
CA PHE A 126 6.19 -0.36 -22.43
C PHE A 126 7.59 0.05 -21.96
N ALA A 127 8.50 0.40 -22.87
CA ALA A 127 9.85 0.82 -22.52
C ALA A 127 9.86 2.06 -21.60
N VAL A 128 9.06 3.08 -21.93
CA VAL A 128 8.95 4.30 -21.10
C VAL A 128 8.36 3.98 -19.73
N MET A 129 7.30 3.18 -19.67
CA MET A 129 6.70 2.77 -18.39
C MET A 129 7.67 1.93 -17.56
N MET A 130 8.47 1.06 -18.17
CA MET A 130 9.45 0.25 -17.45
C MET A 130 10.56 1.09 -16.81
N VAL A 131 10.93 2.24 -17.39
CA VAL A 131 11.88 3.17 -16.74
C VAL A 131 11.35 3.65 -15.37
N ILE A 132 10.03 3.75 -15.21
CA ILE A 132 9.37 4.15 -13.96
C ILE A 132 9.06 2.90 -13.11
N LEU A 133 8.38 1.92 -13.68
CA LEU A 133 7.93 0.73 -12.96
C LEU A 133 9.09 -0.10 -12.41
N LEU A 134 10.20 -0.21 -13.14
CA LEU A 134 11.31 -1.07 -12.71
C LEU A 134 11.96 -0.59 -11.40
N PRO A 135 12.48 0.66 -11.30
CA PRO A 135 13.13 1.12 -10.07
C PRO A 135 12.16 1.40 -8.92
N PHE A 136 10.95 1.88 -9.21
CA PHE A 136 9.99 2.28 -8.17
C PHE A 136 9.09 1.14 -7.75
N VAL A 137 8.77 0.19 -8.62
CA VAL A 137 7.71 -0.80 -8.35
C VAL A 137 8.25 -2.22 -8.30
N LEU A 138 8.81 -2.70 -9.41
CA LEU A 138 9.20 -4.09 -9.58
C LEU A 138 10.36 -4.45 -8.68
N VAL A 139 11.44 -3.65 -8.68
CA VAL A 139 12.62 -3.92 -7.87
C VAL A 139 12.30 -3.94 -6.37
N PRO A 140 11.61 -2.93 -5.78
CA PRO A 140 11.22 -2.97 -4.38
C PRO A 140 10.27 -4.12 -4.03
N THR A 141 9.36 -4.48 -4.94
CA THR A 141 8.42 -5.60 -4.75
C THR A 141 9.13 -6.94 -4.72
N LEU A 142 9.95 -7.23 -5.73
CA LEU A 142 10.73 -8.47 -5.81
C LEU A 142 11.72 -8.58 -4.65
N TRP A 143 12.36 -7.46 -4.28
CA TRP A 143 13.22 -7.40 -3.11
C TRP A 143 12.46 -7.67 -1.82
N GLY A 144 11.27 -7.10 -1.65
CA GLY A 144 10.40 -7.31 -0.49
C GLY A 144 10.00 -8.77 -0.33
N LEU A 145 9.57 -9.43 -1.42
CA LEU A 145 9.23 -10.85 -1.42
C LEU A 145 10.43 -11.73 -1.12
N TRP A 146 11.57 -11.46 -1.75
CA TRP A 146 12.80 -12.21 -1.51
C TRP A 146 13.27 -12.08 -0.05
N ARG A 147 13.18 -10.88 0.54
CA ARG A 147 13.51 -10.66 1.95
C ARG A 147 12.51 -11.30 2.90
N GLY A 148 11.21 -11.22 2.60
CA GLY A 148 10.19 -11.97 3.32
C GLY A 148 10.52 -13.46 3.34
N TRP A 149 10.78 -14.05 2.17
CA TRP A 149 11.14 -15.47 2.07
C TRP A 149 12.41 -15.84 2.87
N GLN A 150 13.44 -15.01 2.82
CA GLN A 150 14.65 -15.21 3.62
C GLN A 150 14.37 -15.17 5.12
N ASP A 151 13.62 -14.18 5.58
CA ASP A 151 13.33 -14.03 7.01
C ASP A 151 12.39 -15.13 7.52
N TYR A 152 11.50 -15.65 6.66
CA TYR A 152 10.72 -16.86 6.94
C TYR A 152 11.63 -18.08 7.11
N ARG A 153 12.52 -18.34 6.14
CA ARG A 153 13.48 -19.47 6.21
C ARG A 153 14.41 -19.38 7.42
N ASN A 154 14.84 -18.17 7.78
CA ASN A 154 15.75 -17.93 8.90
C ASN A 154 15.05 -17.82 10.26
N LYS A 155 13.73 -18.05 10.35
CA LYS A 155 12.91 -17.91 11.57
C LYS A 155 13.01 -16.52 12.23
N ARG A 156 13.27 -15.47 11.45
CA ARG A 156 13.35 -14.08 11.92
C ARG A 156 12.10 -13.28 11.54
N TRP A 157 10.93 -13.91 11.62
CA TRP A 157 9.67 -13.32 11.20
C TRP A 157 9.22 -12.24 12.19
N THR A 158 9.19 -10.99 11.75
CA THR A 158 8.75 -9.83 12.55
C THR A 158 7.51 -9.19 11.93
N THR A 159 6.79 -8.35 12.67
CA THR A 159 5.62 -7.63 12.15
C THR A 159 5.97 -6.78 10.92
N ASN A 160 7.13 -6.11 10.89
CA ASN A 160 7.52 -5.33 9.73
C ASN A 160 7.89 -6.22 8.53
N THR A 161 8.38 -7.44 8.78
CA THR A 161 8.59 -8.44 7.72
C THR A 161 7.25 -8.88 7.12
N LEU A 162 6.24 -9.11 7.95
CA LEU A 162 4.88 -9.42 7.51
C LEU A 162 4.27 -8.23 6.75
N LEU A 163 4.48 -7.00 7.23
CA LEU A 163 4.02 -5.77 6.57
C LEU A 163 4.63 -5.61 5.17
N LEU A 164 5.95 -5.81 5.05
CA LEU A 164 6.68 -5.77 3.79
C LEU A 164 6.17 -6.83 2.83
N THR A 165 6.02 -8.07 3.30
CA THR A 165 5.58 -9.19 2.47
C THR A 165 4.15 -9.01 2.01
N ALA A 166 3.24 -8.56 2.88
CA ALA A 166 1.84 -8.31 2.53
C ALA A 166 1.71 -7.24 1.43
N HIS A 167 2.40 -6.11 1.57
CA HIS A 167 2.38 -5.06 0.53
C HIS A 167 3.02 -5.55 -0.78
N ALA A 168 4.14 -6.28 -0.70
CA ALA A 168 4.79 -6.81 -1.88
C ALA A 168 3.92 -7.87 -2.60
N LEU A 169 3.17 -8.69 -1.86
CA LEU A 169 2.20 -9.63 -2.44
C LEU A 169 1.07 -8.91 -3.14
N VAL A 170 0.51 -7.87 -2.52
CA VAL A 170 -0.56 -7.06 -3.14
C VAL A 170 -0.09 -6.45 -4.46
N MET A 171 1.16 -5.98 -4.53
CA MET A 171 1.73 -5.44 -5.77
C MET A 171 1.71 -6.44 -6.94
N LEU A 172 1.81 -7.75 -6.69
CA LEU A 172 1.76 -8.76 -7.74
C LEU A 172 0.43 -8.75 -8.51
N PHE A 173 -0.66 -8.44 -7.81
CA PHE A 173 -2.03 -8.56 -8.32
C PHE A 173 -2.65 -7.21 -8.68
N VAL A 174 -1.83 -6.15 -8.72
CA VAL A 174 -2.32 -4.80 -9.03
C VAL A 174 -2.93 -4.73 -10.45
N PRO A 175 -4.08 -4.05 -10.61
CA PRO A 175 -4.76 -3.92 -11.89
C PRO A 175 -3.90 -3.27 -12.99
N PHE A 176 -4.19 -3.63 -14.25
CA PHE A 176 -3.58 -2.99 -15.43
C PHE A 176 -3.76 -1.47 -15.44
N SER A 177 -4.97 -0.97 -15.15
CA SER A 177 -5.28 0.47 -15.08
C SER A 177 -4.31 1.21 -14.16
N THR A 178 -3.99 0.62 -13.01
CA THR A 178 -3.08 1.20 -12.02
C THR A 178 -1.63 1.17 -12.49
N TYR A 179 -1.19 0.11 -13.17
CA TYR A 179 0.16 0.02 -13.74
C TYR A 179 0.38 0.98 -14.91
N ARG A 180 -0.66 1.23 -15.70
CA ARG A 180 -0.62 2.12 -16.87
C ARG A 180 -0.63 3.59 -16.50
N GLU A 181 -1.19 3.95 -15.35
CA GLU A 181 -1.28 5.33 -14.87
C GLU A 181 -0.14 5.66 -13.88
N PRO A 182 0.86 6.50 -14.26
CA PRO A 182 2.00 6.80 -13.40
C PRO A 182 1.62 7.39 -12.04
N LEU A 183 0.60 8.26 -11.98
CA LEU A 183 0.12 8.82 -10.71
C LEU A 183 -0.63 7.77 -9.87
N GLY A 184 -1.43 6.91 -10.50
CA GLY A 184 -2.12 5.81 -9.85
C GLY A 184 -1.15 4.87 -9.13
N ILE A 185 -0.11 4.40 -9.83
CA ILE A 185 0.89 3.50 -9.23
C ILE A 185 1.70 4.18 -8.12
N LEU A 186 2.08 5.45 -8.29
CA LEU A 186 2.81 6.22 -7.27
C LEU A 186 1.98 6.45 -6.00
N ARG A 187 0.65 6.57 -6.12
CA ARG A 187 -0.27 6.69 -4.98
C ARG A 187 -0.53 5.34 -4.31
N PHE A 188 -0.53 4.25 -5.07
CA PHE A 188 -0.75 2.90 -4.55
C PHE A 188 0.47 2.37 -3.77
N ILE A 189 1.66 2.67 -4.28
CA ILE A 189 2.91 2.11 -3.76
C ILE A 189 3.38 2.70 -2.43
N VAL A 190 2.73 3.76 -1.94
CA VAL A 190 3.10 4.42 -0.67
C VAL A 190 3.10 3.43 0.50
N GLY A 191 2.17 2.48 0.54
CA GLY A 191 2.16 1.42 1.57
C GLY A 191 3.43 0.56 1.52
N LEU A 192 3.88 0.17 0.33
CA LEU A 192 5.14 -0.57 0.15
C LEU A 192 6.36 0.27 0.55
N GLN A 193 6.39 1.56 0.20
CA GLN A 193 7.47 2.47 0.61
C GLN A 193 7.60 2.51 2.14
N ILE A 194 6.47 2.70 2.84
CA ILE A 194 6.43 2.73 4.30
C ILE A 194 6.94 1.40 4.86
N ALA A 195 6.46 0.27 4.32
CA ALA A 195 6.89 -1.05 4.78
C ALA A 195 8.39 -1.29 4.57
N VAL A 196 8.96 -0.88 3.43
CA VAL A 196 10.41 -0.96 3.16
C VAL A 196 11.20 -0.10 4.14
N ILE A 197 10.76 1.12 4.42
CA ILE A 197 11.43 2.03 5.36
C ILE A 197 11.39 1.45 6.78
N LEU A 198 10.23 1.01 7.26
CA LEU A 198 10.07 0.42 8.59
C LEU A 198 10.91 -0.85 8.75
N TYR A 199 10.91 -1.73 7.74
CA TYR A 199 11.75 -2.92 7.73
C TYR A 199 13.25 -2.58 7.73
N ALA A 200 13.67 -1.61 6.91
CA ALA A 200 15.07 -1.19 6.84
C ALA A 200 15.55 -0.54 8.15
N ALA A 201 14.67 0.23 8.81
CA ALA A 201 14.92 0.86 10.10
C ALA A 201 15.08 -0.20 11.21
N GLU A 202 14.18 -1.18 11.28
CA GLU A 202 14.27 -2.28 12.27
C GLU A 202 15.57 -3.08 12.09
N ARG A 203 15.96 -3.37 10.85
CA ARG A 203 17.16 -4.17 10.54
C ARG A 203 18.45 -3.35 10.45
N ARG A 204 18.41 -2.04 10.74
CA ARG A 204 19.55 -1.09 10.62
C ARG A 204 20.30 -1.16 9.29
N LYS A 205 19.60 -1.45 8.18
CA LYS A 205 20.23 -1.59 6.84
C LYS A 205 20.35 -0.24 6.14
N LEU A 206 21.41 0.51 6.44
CA LEU A 206 21.67 1.85 5.88
C LEU A 206 21.69 1.90 4.35
N ARG A 207 22.15 0.84 3.66
CA ARG A 207 22.15 0.77 2.19
C ARG A 207 20.74 0.78 1.61
N VAL A 208 19.78 0.13 2.28
CA VAL A 208 18.38 0.08 1.85
C VAL A 208 17.72 1.43 2.13
N LEU A 209 18.03 2.05 3.28
CA LEU A 209 17.56 3.39 3.60
C LEU A 209 18.08 4.45 2.61
N ARG A 210 19.34 4.31 2.17
CA ARG A 210 19.91 5.14 1.11
C ARG A 210 19.24 4.87 -0.23
N ASN A 211 18.98 3.63 -0.61
CA ASN A 211 18.25 3.34 -1.86
C ASN A 211 16.79 3.80 -1.79
N ALA A 212 16.20 3.92 -0.59
CA ALA A 212 14.88 4.53 -0.41
C ALA A 212 14.87 6.02 -0.78
N THR A 213 16.02 6.71 -0.84
CA THR A 213 16.08 8.10 -1.34
C THR A 213 15.83 8.19 -2.84
N ILE A 214 15.95 7.09 -3.61
CA ILE A 214 15.58 7.09 -5.04
C ILE A 214 14.11 7.49 -5.21
N TRP A 215 13.25 7.14 -4.24
CA TRP A 215 11.85 7.54 -4.21
C TRP A 215 11.63 9.05 -4.02
N MET A 216 12.67 9.83 -3.69
CA MET A 216 12.63 11.30 -3.78
C MET A 216 12.53 11.76 -5.23
N VAL A 217 13.11 11.04 -6.18
CA VAL A 217 13.03 11.35 -7.61
C VAL A 217 11.59 11.20 -8.12
N ALA A 218 10.78 10.36 -7.47
CA ALA A 218 9.34 10.26 -7.78
C ALA A 218 8.59 11.59 -7.55
N LEU A 219 9.14 12.53 -6.77
CA LEU A 219 8.60 13.89 -6.64
C LEU A 219 8.66 14.68 -7.95
N LEU A 220 9.63 14.39 -8.84
CA LEU A 220 9.74 15.08 -10.12
C LEU A 220 8.54 14.81 -11.04
N PHE A 221 7.91 13.64 -10.94
CA PHE A 221 6.72 13.30 -11.73
C PHE A 221 5.45 14.02 -11.28
N LEU A 222 5.46 14.71 -10.13
CA LEU A 222 4.36 15.55 -9.66
C LEU A 222 4.42 16.99 -10.17
N PHE A 223 5.51 17.43 -10.80
CA PHE A 223 5.64 18.78 -11.36
C PHE A 223 5.01 18.96 -12.75
N PRO A 224 5.09 17.99 -13.70
CA PRO A 224 4.53 18.16 -15.03
C PRO A 224 2.99 18.15 -15.08
N SER A 225 2.32 17.57 -14.08
CA SER A 225 0.86 17.54 -14.01
C SER A 225 0.24 18.93 -13.80
N ASP A 226 1.03 19.93 -13.40
CA ASP A 226 0.57 21.30 -13.16
C ASP A 226 0.48 22.15 -14.46
N PHE A 227 1.04 21.69 -15.58
CA PHE A 227 1.12 22.48 -16.82
C PHE A 227 0.07 22.12 -17.89
N ASN A 228 -0.71 21.06 -17.68
CA ASN A 228 -1.82 20.67 -18.56
C ASN A 228 -3.17 20.90 -17.87
N GLY A 229 -3.37 22.10 -17.32
CA GLY A 229 -4.69 22.64 -16.97
C GLY A 229 -5.43 23.13 -18.19
#